data_AF-A0A9P7WT25-F1
#
_entry.id   AF-A0A9P7WT25-F1
#
_cell.length_a   1.000
_cell.length_b   1.000
_cell.length_c   1.000
_cell.angle_alpha   90.00
_cell.angle_beta   90.00
_cell.angle_gamma   90.00
#
_symmetry.space_group_name_H-M   'P 1'
#
loop_
_entity.id
_entity.type
_entity.pdbx_description
1 polymer ?
#
loop_
_entity_poly.entity_id
_entity_poly.type
_entity_poly.pdbx_seq_one_letter_code
_entity_poly.pdbx_strand_id
1 'polypeptide(L)'
;MSLPIEQVVALYSLLLTPIPQLSAIGLSVSTLDVLGCLRLALAVKQIKHSLRLKAAKKAVVNGGPEAVAMSEKLERSNVGAEINLATIWSMFVIVYGGELLISSFVSEPPSFFTSATGPIMFTLSHVVIEQGFKFLPSLLPIQPNLKWELPFAILDALARSALLCSYTPPYILGHRLATIRENPQALLLCGMLNANAGFFLVNTFSMLSPNGWSVQTPPELEPWGWTSLDILVAPIMTALFATLTHSQSVWRDAHIQATSYMGYGPLKGNFTTTNEKYSGAGTTDSAPFDDESARAICAMILMGLFSGRALKNFGGMPAFARMIGMGSTQQKLKTQ
;
A
#
# COMPACT_ATOMS: atom_id res chain seq x y z
N MET A 1 2.48 -19.10 -22.42
CA MET A 1 3.02 -17.73 -22.21
C MET A 1 3.71 -17.73 -20.87
N SER A 2 5.00 -17.39 -20.81
CA SER A 2 5.70 -17.21 -19.53
C SER A 2 5.12 -15.99 -18.81
N LEU A 3 4.89 -16.11 -17.50
CA LEU A 3 4.54 -14.95 -16.68
C LEU A 3 5.71 -13.96 -16.69
N PRO A 4 5.46 -12.64 -16.71
CA PRO A 4 6.51 -11.63 -16.77
C PRO A 4 7.17 -11.39 -15.39
N ILE A 5 7.51 -12.47 -14.68
CA ILE A 5 8.03 -12.41 -13.31
C ILE A 5 9.43 -11.80 -13.31
N GLU A 6 10.30 -12.17 -14.25
CA GLU A 6 11.66 -11.63 -14.36
C GLU A 6 11.67 -10.10 -14.52
N GLN A 7 10.73 -9.55 -15.30
CA GLN A 7 10.60 -8.10 -15.47
C GLN A 7 10.20 -7.41 -14.16
N VAL A 8 9.33 -8.04 -13.37
CA VAL A 8 8.89 -7.50 -12.08
C VAL A 8 10.00 -7.64 -11.03
N VAL A 9 10.77 -8.73 -11.05
CA VAL A 9 11.97 -8.89 -10.21
C VAL A 9 12.99 -7.79 -10.54
N ALA A 10 13.34 -7.62 -11.82
CA ALA A 10 14.27 -6.57 -12.24
C ALA A 10 13.79 -5.16 -11.87
N LEU A 11 12.48 -4.90 -11.98
CA LEU A 11 11.88 -3.65 -11.53
C LEU A 11 12.03 -3.47 -10.01
N TYR A 12 11.82 -4.51 -9.21
CA TYR A 12 12.06 -4.46 -7.77
C TYR A 12 13.51 -4.20 -7.42
N SER A 13 14.44 -4.92 -8.04
CA SER A 13 15.87 -4.73 -7.79
C SER A 13 16.25 -3.28 -8.09
N LEU A 14 15.76 -2.71 -9.19
CA LEU A 14 15.98 -1.30 -9.52
C LEU A 14 15.36 -0.36 -8.47
N LEU A 15 14.11 -0.57 -8.08
CA LEU A 15 13.38 0.32 -7.19
C LEU A 15 13.85 0.26 -5.74
N LEU A 16 14.29 -0.92 -5.28
CA LEU A 16 14.80 -1.16 -3.92
C LEU A 16 16.29 -0.86 -3.78
N THR A 17 17.03 -0.71 -4.88
CA THR A 17 18.43 -0.29 -4.81
C THR A 17 18.53 1.07 -4.11
N PRO A 18 19.35 1.20 -3.06
CA PRO A 18 19.57 2.46 -2.37
C PRO A 18 20.09 3.53 -3.33
N ILE A 19 19.58 4.77 -3.17
CA ILE A 19 20.01 5.90 -3.99
C ILE A 19 21.47 6.22 -3.65
N PRO A 20 22.43 6.16 -4.59
CA PRO A 20 23.86 6.26 -4.30
C PRO A 20 24.24 7.54 -3.54
N GLN A 21 23.63 8.67 -3.90
CA GLN A 21 23.91 9.97 -3.29
C GLN A 21 23.46 10.03 -1.82
N LEU A 22 22.35 9.36 -1.48
CA LEU A 22 21.86 9.26 -0.10
C LEU A 22 22.65 8.20 0.68
N SER A 23 23.01 7.10 0.03
CA SER A 23 23.85 6.07 0.64
C SER A 23 25.23 6.59 1.02
N ALA A 24 25.78 7.55 0.26
CA ALA A 24 27.07 8.20 0.56
C ALA A 24 27.07 8.97 1.89
N ILE A 25 25.90 9.43 2.34
CA ILE A 25 25.72 10.11 3.65
C ILE A 25 25.13 9.17 4.71
N GLY A 26 25.14 7.86 4.48
CA GLY A 26 24.66 6.84 5.43
C GLY A 26 23.14 6.63 5.44
N LEU A 27 22.41 7.20 4.48
CA LEU A 27 20.96 7.01 4.35
C LEU A 27 20.67 5.90 3.32
N SER A 28 20.27 4.72 3.79
CA SER A 28 19.88 3.58 2.94
C SER A 28 18.44 3.73 2.40
N VAL A 29 18.15 4.84 1.72
CA VAL A 29 16.83 5.13 1.16
C VAL A 29 16.75 4.64 -0.27
N SER A 30 15.75 3.81 -0.57
CA SER A 30 15.50 3.32 -1.93
C SER A 30 14.59 4.27 -2.74
N THR A 31 14.56 4.08 -4.05
CA THR A 31 13.65 4.83 -4.93
C THR A 31 12.18 4.55 -4.58
N LEU A 32 11.86 3.30 -4.23
CA LEU A 32 10.51 2.90 -3.80
C LEU A 32 10.08 3.65 -2.54
N ASP A 33 11.00 3.84 -1.58
CA ASP A 33 10.69 4.56 -0.33
C ASP A 33 10.35 6.03 -0.62
N VAL A 34 11.13 6.70 -1.47
CA VAL A 34 10.86 8.10 -1.87
C VAL A 34 9.50 8.21 -2.55
N LEU A 35 9.23 7.34 -3.53
CA LEU A 35 7.97 7.35 -4.28
C LEU A 35 6.78 7.04 -3.38
N GLY A 36 6.91 6.06 -2.48
CA GLY A 36 5.91 5.70 -1.50
C GLY A 36 5.61 6.85 -0.53
N CYS A 37 6.64 7.54 -0.03
CA CYS A 37 6.48 8.69 0.85
C CYS A 37 5.75 9.86 0.15
N LEU A 38 6.15 10.20 -1.07
CA LEU A 38 5.50 11.24 -1.88
C LEU A 38 4.04 10.89 -2.19
N ARG A 39 3.79 9.64 -2.56
CA ARG A 39 2.46 9.12 -2.85
C ARG A 39 1.56 9.17 -1.61
N LEU A 40 2.05 8.76 -0.45
CA LEU A 40 1.29 8.86 0.79
C LEU A 40 0.98 10.31 1.15
N ALA A 41 1.95 11.21 1.04
CA ALA A 41 1.75 12.64 1.28
C ALA A 41 0.67 13.22 0.35
N LEU A 42 0.69 12.86 -0.94
CA LEU A 42 -0.34 13.22 -1.90
C LEU A 42 -1.71 12.65 -1.52
N ALA A 43 -1.77 11.36 -1.16
CA ALA A 43 -3.00 10.69 -0.77
C ALA A 43 -3.66 11.36 0.44
N VAL A 44 -2.87 11.66 1.48
CA VAL A 44 -3.36 12.35 2.69
C VAL A 44 -3.91 13.73 2.35
N LYS A 45 -3.23 14.48 1.46
CA LYS A 45 -3.72 15.77 0.99
C LYS A 45 -5.03 15.65 0.20
N GLN A 46 -5.14 14.68 -0.69
CA GLN A 46 -6.37 14.39 -1.46
C GLN A 46 -7.53 14.02 -0.52
N ILE A 47 -7.29 13.16 0.47
CA ILE A 47 -8.29 12.74 1.47
C ILE A 47 -8.77 13.96 2.26
N LYS A 48 -7.85 14.76 2.81
CA LYS A 48 -8.17 15.96 3.60
C LYS A 48 -8.96 16.97 2.78
N HIS A 49 -8.58 17.17 1.51
CA HIS A 49 -9.33 18.02 0.58
C HIS A 49 -10.75 17.48 0.35
N SER A 50 -10.90 16.16 0.12
CA SER A 50 -12.22 15.54 -0.06
C SER A 50 -13.12 15.67 1.18
N LEU A 51 -12.56 15.54 2.39
CA LEU A 51 -13.29 15.71 3.65
C LEU A 51 -13.73 17.17 3.85
N ARG A 52 -12.88 18.13 3.50
CA ARG A 52 -13.23 19.56 3.51
C ARG A 52 -14.39 19.86 2.57
N LEU A 53 -14.35 19.33 1.35
CA LEU A 53 -15.45 19.49 0.39
C LEU A 53 -16.75 18.87 0.91
N LYS A 54 -16.69 17.68 1.50
CA LYS A 54 -17.87 17.04 2.12
C LYS A 54 -18.43 17.87 3.28
N ALA A 55 -17.56 18.39 4.14
CA ALA A 55 -17.95 19.26 5.26
C ALA A 55 -18.60 20.56 4.77
N ALA A 56 -18.02 21.20 3.75
CA ALA A 56 -18.56 22.40 3.13
C ALA A 56 -19.94 22.16 2.52
N LYS A 57 -20.10 21.07 1.74
CA LYS A 57 -21.40 20.68 1.17
C LYS A 57 -22.46 20.42 2.25
N LYS A 58 -22.09 19.77 3.35
CA LYS A 58 -23.02 19.55 4.48
C LYS A 58 -23.40 20.87 5.17
N ALA A 59 -22.47 21.80 5.30
CA ALA A 59 -22.73 23.14 5.83
C ALA A 59 -23.66 23.95 4.92
N VAL A 60 -23.53 23.81 3.59
CA VAL A 60 -24.44 24.42 2.62
C VAL A 60 -25.86 23.89 2.75
N VAL A 61 -26.04 22.58 2.85
CA VAL A 61 -27.37 21.96 2.98
C VAL A 61 -28.08 22.42 4.26
N ASN A 62 -27.32 22.63 5.33
CA ASN A 62 -27.86 23.03 6.64
C ASN A 62 -27.85 24.55 6.86
N GLY A 63 -27.30 25.33 5.93
CA GLY A 63 -27.00 26.75 6.10
C GLY A 63 -27.73 27.63 5.09
N GLY A 64 -27.78 28.93 5.39
CA GLY A 64 -28.33 29.95 4.48
C GLY A 64 -27.38 30.31 3.32
N PRO A 65 -27.71 31.34 2.53
CA PRO A 65 -26.95 31.79 1.36
C PRO A 65 -25.46 32.09 1.63
N GLU A 66 -25.13 32.49 2.86
CA GLU A 66 -23.74 32.74 3.28
C GLU A 66 -22.88 31.47 3.31
N ALA A 67 -23.47 30.31 3.66
CA ALA A 67 -22.78 29.03 3.65
C ALA A 67 -22.43 28.58 2.22
N VAL A 68 -23.29 28.91 1.25
CA VAL A 68 -23.06 28.67 -0.19
C VAL A 68 -21.86 29.48 -0.68
N ALA A 69 -21.84 30.79 -0.38
CA ALA A 69 -20.74 31.67 -0.77
C ALA A 69 -19.39 31.24 -0.14
N MET A 70 -19.42 30.78 1.11
CA MET A 70 -18.22 30.27 1.79
C MET A 70 -17.74 28.94 1.20
N SER A 71 -18.66 28.03 0.84
CA SER A 71 -18.33 26.77 0.17
C SER A 71 -17.72 26.98 -1.22
N GLU A 72 -18.30 27.87 -2.03
CA GLU A 72 -17.71 28.21 -3.34
C GLU A 72 -16.33 28.85 -3.20
N LYS A 73 -16.14 29.71 -2.19
CA LYS A 73 -14.84 30.30 -1.92
C LYS A 73 -13.82 29.24 -1.48
N LEU A 74 -14.24 28.23 -0.71
CA LEU A 74 -13.38 27.11 -0.30
C LEU A 74 -13.02 26.18 -1.47
N GLU A 75 -13.95 25.98 -2.41
CA GLU A 75 -13.71 25.25 -3.66
C GLU A 75 -12.74 25.99 -4.60
N ARG A 76 -12.82 27.33 -4.64
CA ARG A 76 -11.95 28.18 -5.48
C ARG A 76 -10.62 28.53 -4.83
N SER A 77 -10.56 28.62 -3.50
CA SER A 77 -9.30 28.86 -2.81
C SER A 77 -8.48 27.58 -2.87
N ASN A 78 -7.41 27.60 -3.68
CA ASN A 78 -6.32 26.64 -3.53
C ASN A 78 -6.01 26.55 -2.04
N VAL A 79 -6.24 25.35 -1.48
CA VAL A 79 -5.94 25.02 -0.09
C VAL A 79 -4.59 25.61 0.23
N GLY A 80 -4.56 26.62 1.10
CA GLY A 80 -3.33 27.28 1.51
C GLY A 80 -2.31 26.21 1.86
N ALA A 81 -1.12 26.31 1.26
CA ALA A 81 0.02 25.45 1.54
C ALA A 81 0.53 25.77 2.95
N GLU A 82 -0.22 25.32 3.95
CA GLU A 82 0.15 25.40 5.34
C GLU A 82 0.69 24.05 5.76
N ILE A 83 2.00 24.02 6.00
CA ILE A 83 2.66 22.89 6.64
C ILE A 83 2.03 22.74 8.02
N ASN A 84 1.14 21.76 8.14
CA ASN A 84 0.34 21.55 9.32
C ASN A 84 0.89 20.34 10.07
N LEU A 85 1.45 20.59 11.27
CA LEU A 85 2.02 19.56 12.14
C LEU A 85 1.04 18.43 12.46
N ALA A 86 -0.26 18.70 12.56
CA ALA A 86 -1.26 17.67 12.77
C ALA A 86 -1.37 16.72 11.55
N THR A 87 -1.16 17.22 10.33
CA THR A 87 -1.12 16.37 9.13
C THR A 87 0.13 15.50 9.11
N ILE A 88 1.29 16.06 9.47
CA ILE A 88 2.55 15.31 9.58
C ILE A 88 2.41 14.21 10.64
N TRP A 89 1.84 14.55 11.80
CA TRP A 89 1.58 13.56 12.84
C TRP A 89 0.60 12.47 12.39
N SER A 90 -0.46 12.85 11.67
CA SER A 90 -1.39 11.87 11.08
C SER A 90 -0.67 10.94 10.10
N MET A 91 0.25 11.47 9.29
CA MET A 91 1.08 10.65 8.40
C MET A 91 1.97 9.67 9.17
N PHE A 92 2.60 10.11 10.27
CA PHE A 92 3.37 9.20 11.12
C PHE A 92 2.50 8.10 11.73
N VAL A 93 1.28 8.41 12.16
CA VAL A 93 0.34 7.37 12.62
C VAL A 93 -0.03 6.41 11.48
N ILE A 94 -0.24 6.89 10.25
CA ILE A 94 -0.52 6.03 9.10
C ILE A 94 0.63 5.04 8.82
N VAL A 95 1.86 5.52 8.86
CA VAL A 95 3.06 4.72 8.53
C VAL A 95 3.43 3.80 9.69
N TYR A 96 3.55 4.36 10.88
CA TYR A 96 4.16 3.69 12.04
C TYR A 96 3.14 3.09 13.00
N GLY A 97 1.84 3.35 12.82
CA GLY A 97 0.81 2.83 13.71
C GLY A 97 0.77 1.30 13.76
N GLY A 98 0.94 0.64 12.62
CA GLY A 98 1.04 -0.82 12.53
C GLY A 98 2.30 -1.37 13.18
N GLU A 99 3.44 -0.80 12.82
CA GLU A 99 4.74 -1.17 13.39
C GLU A 99 4.78 -0.99 14.92
N LEU A 100 4.22 0.11 15.44
CA LEU A 100 4.17 0.39 16.88
C LEU A 100 3.36 -0.67 17.63
N LEU A 101 2.20 -1.09 17.09
CA LEU A 101 1.39 -2.15 17.69
C LEU A 101 2.13 -3.50 17.67
N ILE A 102 2.73 -3.86 16.54
CA ILE A 102 3.49 -5.10 16.40
C ILE A 102 4.66 -5.11 17.38
N SER A 103 5.47 -4.07 17.36
CA SER A 103 6.62 -3.85 18.24
C SER A 103 6.25 -4.03 19.71
N SER A 104 5.07 -3.53 20.12
CA SER A 104 4.53 -3.71 21.47
C SER A 104 4.20 -5.18 21.77
N PHE A 105 3.66 -5.93 20.81
CA PHE A 105 3.35 -7.36 20.98
C PHE A 105 4.60 -8.25 20.98
N VAL A 106 5.61 -7.95 20.15
CA VAL A 106 6.85 -8.74 20.05
C VAL A 106 7.94 -8.27 21.03
N SER A 107 7.70 -7.17 21.76
CA SER A 107 8.67 -6.56 22.68
C SER A 107 9.98 -6.14 21.99
N GLU A 108 9.89 -5.66 20.75
CA GLU A 108 11.01 -5.07 20.00
C GLU A 108 10.79 -3.57 19.84
N PRO A 109 11.85 -2.74 19.80
CA PRO A 109 11.68 -1.31 19.55
C PRO A 109 11.30 -1.07 18.08
N PRO A 110 10.37 -0.13 17.81
CA PRO A 110 10.03 0.22 16.43
C PRO A 110 11.19 0.92 15.72
N SER A 111 11.28 0.79 14.40
CA SER A 111 12.36 1.31 13.56
C SER A 111 12.57 2.82 13.66
N PHE A 112 11.51 3.60 13.88
CA PHE A 112 11.61 5.05 14.03
C PHE A 112 12.28 5.48 15.36
N PHE A 113 12.47 4.57 16.32
CA PHE A 113 13.31 4.84 17.51
C PHE A 113 14.79 4.61 17.26
N THR A 114 15.14 3.75 16.29
CA THR A 114 16.53 3.43 15.96
C THR A 114 17.05 4.24 14.76
N SER A 115 16.15 4.75 13.92
CA SER A 115 16.49 5.51 12.73
C SER A 115 15.52 6.68 12.49
N ALA A 116 16.07 7.89 12.38
CA ALA A 116 15.30 9.09 12.01
C ALA A 116 15.04 9.21 10.50
N THR A 117 15.61 8.33 9.68
CA THR A 117 15.54 8.39 8.21
C THR A 117 14.10 8.40 7.72
N GLY A 118 13.28 7.46 8.19
CA GLY A 118 11.88 7.38 7.80
C GLY A 118 11.05 8.61 8.21
N PRO A 119 11.07 9.04 9.49
CA PRO A 119 10.36 10.25 9.92
C PRO A 119 10.78 11.51 9.13
N ILE A 120 12.07 11.68 8.84
CA ILE A 120 12.57 12.79 8.02
C ILE A 120 12.02 12.68 6.59
N MET A 121 12.06 11.50 5.98
CA MET A 121 11.56 11.25 4.62
C MET A 121 10.07 11.58 4.47
N PHE A 122 9.23 11.14 5.41
CA PHE A 122 7.80 11.45 5.37
C PHE A 122 7.51 12.93 5.61
N THR A 123 8.27 13.59 6.50
CA THR A 123 8.16 15.04 6.74
C THR A 123 8.53 15.84 5.50
N LEU A 124 9.69 15.53 4.89
CA LEU A 124 10.14 16.19 3.67
C LEU A 124 9.18 15.96 2.51
N SER A 125 8.66 14.73 2.36
CA SER A 125 7.67 14.42 1.33
C SER A 125 6.39 15.23 1.52
N HIS A 126 5.92 15.40 2.76
CA HIS A 126 4.78 16.28 3.05
C HIS A 126 5.06 17.72 2.64
N VAL A 127 6.23 18.27 3.03
CA VAL A 127 6.63 19.63 2.66
C VAL A 127 6.72 19.80 1.14
N VAL A 128 7.34 18.85 0.44
CA VAL A 128 7.47 18.87 -1.03
C VAL A 128 6.11 18.88 -1.70
N ILE A 129 5.16 18.04 -1.26
CA ILE A 129 3.81 18.03 -1.82
C ILE A 129 3.09 19.34 -1.51
N GLU A 130 3.15 19.85 -0.28
CA GLU A 130 2.51 21.12 0.09
C GLU A 130 3.03 22.29 -0.74
N GLN A 131 4.35 22.44 -0.85
CA GLN A 131 4.99 23.47 -1.67
C GLN A 131 4.74 23.23 -3.17
N GLY A 132 4.75 21.99 -3.64
CA GLY A 132 4.46 21.64 -5.02
C GLY A 132 3.07 22.12 -5.46
N PHE A 133 2.05 21.96 -4.63
CA PHE A 133 0.71 22.51 -4.91
C PHE A 133 0.67 24.04 -4.89
N LYS A 134 1.54 24.70 -4.12
CA LYS A 134 1.66 26.16 -4.09
C LYS A 134 2.27 26.71 -5.38
N PHE A 135 3.36 26.09 -5.85
CA PHE A 135 4.14 26.60 -6.97
C PHE A 135 3.70 26.04 -8.33
N LEU A 136 3.19 24.81 -8.38
CA LEU A 136 2.77 24.12 -9.60
C LEU A 136 1.39 23.44 -9.42
N PRO A 137 0.30 24.22 -9.21
CA PRO A 137 -1.04 23.66 -8.99
C PRO A 137 -1.58 22.86 -10.19
N SER A 138 -1.07 23.10 -11.40
CA SER A 138 -1.45 22.37 -12.61
C SER A 138 -0.80 21.00 -12.75
N LEU A 139 0.31 20.75 -12.04
CA LEU A 139 1.08 19.51 -12.16
C LEU A 139 0.53 18.40 -11.26
N LEU A 140 0.04 18.76 -10.07
CA LEU A 140 -0.42 17.80 -9.07
C LEU A 140 -1.95 17.62 -9.10
N PRO A 141 -2.45 16.37 -9.12
CA PRO A 141 -3.89 16.13 -9.14
C PRO A 141 -4.53 16.46 -7.78
N ILE A 142 -5.21 17.61 -7.71
CA ILE A 142 -5.99 18.01 -6.53
C ILE A 142 -7.10 17.00 -6.24
N GLN A 143 -7.78 16.54 -7.29
CA GLN A 143 -8.83 15.54 -7.21
C GLN A 143 -8.36 14.21 -7.77
N PRO A 144 -8.67 13.10 -7.10
CA PRO A 144 -8.33 11.78 -7.58
C PRO A 144 -9.09 11.51 -8.89
N ASN A 145 -8.36 11.08 -9.92
CA ASN A 145 -8.92 10.73 -11.21
C ASN A 145 -8.21 9.50 -11.77
N LEU A 146 -8.89 8.76 -12.66
CA LEU A 146 -8.38 7.47 -13.13
C LEU A 146 -6.98 7.56 -13.77
N LYS A 147 -6.67 8.67 -14.46
CA LYS A 147 -5.38 8.87 -15.17
C LYS A 147 -4.20 8.84 -14.21
N TRP A 148 -4.37 9.38 -13.01
CA TRP A 148 -3.33 9.41 -11.98
C TRP A 148 -3.46 8.26 -10.99
N GLU A 149 -4.68 7.87 -10.62
CA GLU A 149 -4.90 6.83 -9.62
C GLU A 149 -4.53 5.44 -10.13
N LEU A 150 -4.59 5.17 -11.44
CA LEU A 150 -4.17 3.89 -12.00
C LEU A 150 -2.65 3.63 -11.86
N PRO A 151 -1.74 4.52 -12.33
CA PRO A 151 -0.31 4.32 -12.11
C PRO A 151 0.06 4.38 -10.61
N PHE A 152 -0.63 5.21 -9.82
CA PHE A 152 -0.43 5.21 -8.37
C PHE A 152 -0.90 3.90 -7.72
N ALA A 153 -1.94 3.25 -8.21
CA ALA A 153 -2.36 1.94 -7.70
C ALA A 153 -1.30 0.86 -7.95
N ILE A 154 -0.54 0.94 -9.05
CA ILE A 154 0.59 0.05 -9.34
C ILE A 154 1.74 0.33 -8.36
N LEU A 155 2.06 1.60 -8.12
CA LEU A 155 3.08 2.00 -7.15
C LEU A 155 2.70 1.58 -5.73
N ASP A 156 1.44 1.80 -5.34
CA ASP A 156 0.89 1.39 -4.05
C ASP A 156 0.98 -0.14 -3.90
N ALA A 157 0.70 -0.90 -4.96
CA ALA A 157 0.86 -2.35 -4.96
C ALA A 157 2.32 -2.75 -4.71
N LEU A 158 3.28 -2.15 -5.40
CA LEU A 158 4.71 -2.42 -5.21
C LEU A 158 5.17 -2.15 -3.77
N ALA A 159 4.88 -0.95 -3.26
CA ALA A 159 5.22 -0.57 -1.89
C ALA A 159 4.55 -1.51 -0.87
N ARG A 160 3.29 -1.89 -1.11
CA ARG A 160 2.53 -2.79 -0.25
C ARG A 160 3.11 -4.20 -0.23
N SER A 161 3.52 -4.76 -1.36
CA SER A 161 4.20 -6.08 -1.36
C SER A 161 5.57 -6.01 -0.72
N ALA A 162 6.34 -4.93 -0.88
CA ALA A 162 7.61 -4.78 -0.15
C ALA A 162 7.37 -4.77 1.38
N LEU A 163 6.34 -4.04 1.85
CA LEU A 163 5.92 -4.05 3.25
C LEU A 163 5.56 -5.46 3.75
N LEU A 164 4.73 -6.19 3.01
CA LEU A 164 4.21 -7.48 3.44
C LEU A 164 5.19 -8.65 3.28
N CYS A 165 6.08 -8.57 2.29
CA CYS A 165 6.99 -9.67 1.91
C CYS A 165 8.42 -9.47 2.42
N SER A 166 8.88 -8.22 2.58
CA SER A 166 10.26 -7.94 2.96
C SER A 166 10.40 -7.34 4.35
N TYR A 167 9.49 -6.44 4.74
CA TYR A 167 9.60 -5.74 6.02
C TYR A 167 8.84 -6.44 7.16
N THR A 168 7.69 -7.05 6.87
CA THR A 168 6.88 -7.73 7.91
C THR A 168 7.50 -9.06 8.38
N PRO A 169 7.93 -9.98 7.48
CA PRO A 169 8.36 -11.30 7.93
C PRO A 169 9.52 -11.31 8.93
N PRO A 170 10.56 -10.44 8.82
CA PRO A 170 11.65 -10.41 9.79
C PRO A 170 11.22 -10.21 11.26
N TYR A 171 10.12 -9.49 11.54
CA TYR A 171 9.61 -9.31 12.91
C TYR A 171 9.22 -10.61 13.60
N ILE A 172 8.72 -11.58 12.84
CA ILE A 172 8.27 -12.87 13.36
C ILE A 172 9.33 -13.94 13.12
N LEU A 173 9.86 -14.02 11.90
CA LEU A 173 10.84 -15.04 11.52
C LEU A 173 12.19 -14.83 12.21
N GLY A 174 12.54 -13.60 12.57
CA GLY A 174 13.75 -13.26 13.34
C GLY A 174 13.57 -13.40 14.86
N HIS A 175 12.37 -13.70 15.34
CA HIS A 175 12.07 -13.65 16.76
C HIS A 175 12.85 -14.71 17.57
N ARG A 176 13.31 -14.32 18.78
CA ARG A 176 14.16 -15.17 19.64
C ARG A 176 13.46 -16.45 20.10
N LEU A 177 12.16 -16.36 20.38
CA LEU A 177 11.32 -17.48 20.80
C LEU A 177 10.83 -18.27 19.59
N ALA A 178 11.20 -19.55 19.50
CA ALA A 178 10.77 -20.45 18.44
C ALA A 178 9.24 -20.60 18.37
N THR A 179 8.54 -20.50 19.50
CA THR A 179 7.07 -20.55 19.57
C THR A 179 6.38 -19.39 18.85
N ILE A 180 7.04 -18.23 18.73
CA ILE A 180 6.54 -17.10 17.94
C ILE A 180 7.02 -17.22 16.50
N ARG A 181 8.29 -17.56 16.32
CA ARG A 181 8.90 -17.73 14.99
C ARG A 181 8.18 -18.73 14.10
N GLU A 182 7.74 -19.85 14.66
CA GLU A 182 7.02 -20.91 13.94
C GLU A 182 5.49 -20.75 13.98
N ASN A 183 4.97 -19.65 14.55
CA ASN A 183 3.52 -19.44 14.66
C ASN A 183 2.97 -18.74 13.40
N PRO A 184 2.16 -19.42 12.57
CA PRO A 184 1.60 -18.83 11.37
C PRO A 184 0.59 -17.73 11.67
N GLN A 185 -0.20 -17.84 12.74
CA GLN A 185 -1.16 -16.80 13.11
C GLN A 185 -0.46 -15.50 13.49
N ALA A 186 0.68 -15.57 14.18
CA ALA A 186 1.48 -14.39 14.53
C ALA A 186 1.97 -13.66 13.28
N LEU A 187 2.46 -14.40 12.27
CA LEU A 187 2.89 -13.84 10.99
C LEU A 187 1.73 -13.15 10.24
N LEU A 188 0.57 -13.80 10.15
CA LEU A 188 -0.60 -13.23 9.48
C LEU A 188 -1.15 -12.00 10.20
N LEU A 189 -1.21 -12.05 11.53
CA LEU A 189 -1.66 -10.92 12.36
C LEU A 189 -0.71 -9.74 12.21
N CYS A 190 0.61 -9.97 12.22
CA CYS A 190 1.59 -8.92 11.96
C CYS A 190 1.44 -8.33 10.56
N GLY A 191 1.27 -9.15 9.52
CA GLY A 191 0.98 -8.65 8.17
C GLY A 191 -0.27 -7.78 8.13
N MET A 192 -1.36 -8.21 8.78
CA MET A 192 -2.60 -7.45 8.86
C MET A 192 -2.42 -6.11 9.60
N LEU A 193 -1.77 -6.12 10.77
CA LEU A 193 -1.55 -4.93 11.60
C LEU A 193 -0.60 -3.93 10.94
N ASN A 194 0.54 -4.40 10.42
CA ASN A 194 1.57 -3.55 9.84
C ASN A 194 0.99 -2.73 8.67
N ALA A 195 0.13 -3.37 7.91
CA ALA A 195 -0.41 -2.82 6.69
C ALA A 195 -1.65 -1.93 6.94
N ASN A 196 -2.47 -2.21 7.97
CA ASN A 196 -3.78 -1.56 8.10
C ASN A 196 -3.95 -0.72 9.36
N ALA A 197 -3.20 -0.99 10.44
CA ALA A 197 -3.51 -0.37 11.73
C ALA A 197 -3.30 1.15 11.73
N GLY A 198 -2.38 1.68 10.92
CA GLY A 198 -2.17 3.12 10.84
C GLY A 198 -3.41 3.88 10.34
N PHE A 199 -4.00 3.44 9.22
CA PHE A 199 -5.26 4.02 8.74
C PHE A 199 -6.42 3.75 9.70
N PHE A 200 -6.50 2.56 10.30
CA PHE A 200 -7.50 2.26 11.32
C PHE A 200 -7.44 3.26 12.49
N LEU A 201 -6.24 3.57 13.01
CA LEU A 201 -6.04 4.55 14.08
C LEU A 201 -6.40 5.97 13.63
N VAL A 202 -5.93 6.39 12.45
CA VAL A 202 -6.27 7.71 11.89
C VAL A 202 -7.76 7.89 11.69
N ASN A 203 -8.46 6.85 11.23
CA ASN A 203 -9.90 6.85 11.07
C ASN A 203 -10.62 6.87 12.43
N THR A 204 -10.15 6.08 13.39
CA THR A 204 -10.71 6.01 14.75
C THR A 204 -10.63 7.35 15.47
N PHE A 205 -9.52 8.07 15.33
CA PHE A 205 -9.32 9.40 15.96
C PHE A 205 -9.67 10.57 15.04
N SER A 206 -10.26 10.30 13.86
CA SER A 206 -10.65 11.30 12.86
C SER A 206 -9.53 12.31 12.55
N MET A 207 -8.27 11.85 12.47
CA MET A 207 -7.12 12.77 12.52
C MET A 207 -7.00 13.68 11.29
N LEU A 208 -7.64 13.29 10.19
CA LEU A 208 -7.70 14.04 8.93
C LEU A 208 -8.93 14.94 8.81
N SER A 209 -9.81 14.96 9.82
CA SER A 209 -11.02 15.77 9.83
C SER A 209 -10.68 17.27 9.84
N PRO A 210 -11.40 18.09 9.06
CA PRO A 210 -11.24 19.54 9.12
C PRO A 210 -11.72 20.15 10.45
N ASN A 211 -12.51 19.42 11.23
CA ASN A 211 -13.12 19.90 12.47
C ASN A 211 -12.29 19.55 13.72
N GLY A 212 -11.06 19.04 13.55
CA GLY A 212 -10.21 18.55 14.63
C GLY A 212 -10.37 17.05 14.88
N TRP A 213 -9.59 16.53 15.83
CA TRP A 213 -9.57 15.10 16.17
C TRP A 213 -10.75 14.75 17.06
N SER A 214 -11.42 13.65 16.75
CA SER A 214 -12.53 13.12 17.53
C SER A 214 -12.56 11.61 17.40
N VAL A 215 -12.98 10.93 18.47
CA VAL A 215 -13.18 9.48 18.40
C VAL A 215 -14.44 9.20 17.58
N GLN A 216 -14.32 8.35 16.57
CA GLN A 216 -15.42 7.91 15.72
C GLN A 216 -15.25 6.43 15.38
N THR A 217 -16.34 5.79 14.96
CA THR A 217 -16.27 4.43 14.41
C THR A 217 -15.50 4.48 13.09
N PRO A 218 -14.37 3.76 12.95
CA PRO A 218 -13.62 3.73 11.71
C PRO A 218 -14.41 2.97 10.62
N PRO A 219 -14.29 3.33 9.33
CA PRO A 219 -15.01 2.66 8.23
C PRO A 219 -14.83 1.14 8.20
N GLU A 220 -13.70 0.65 8.70
CA GLU A 220 -13.36 -0.77 8.81
C GLU A 220 -14.29 -1.55 9.76
N LEU A 221 -14.89 -0.88 10.76
CA LEU A 221 -15.85 -1.46 11.71
C LEU A 221 -17.31 -1.16 11.36
N GLU A 222 -17.56 -0.33 10.35
CA GLU A 222 -18.90 -0.15 9.81
C GLU A 222 -19.39 -1.42 9.09
N PRO A 223 -20.70 -1.61 8.87
CA PRO A 223 -21.22 -2.77 8.17
C PRO A 223 -20.51 -3.00 6.83
N TRP A 224 -19.93 -4.18 6.65
CA TRP A 224 -19.11 -4.58 5.49
C TRP A 224 -17.75 -3.91 5.36
N GLY A 225 -17.34 -3.03 6.27
CA GLY A 225 -16.03 -2.38 6.25
C GLY A 225 -14.85 -3.36 6.28
N TRP A 226 -15.00 -4.44 7.06
CA TRP A 226 -14.01 -5.52 7.17
C TRP A 226 -13.79 -6.29 5.87
N THR A 227 -14.73 -6.20 4.91
CA THR A 227 -14.59 -6.80 3.57
C THR A 227 -13.77 -5.94 2.61
N SER A 228 -13.26 -4.79 3.07
CA SER A 228 -12.40 -3.95 2.26
C SER A 228 -11.16 -4.74 1.79
N LEU A 229 -10.83 -4.53 0.52
CA LEU A 229 -9.73 -5.22 -0.14
C LEU A 229 -8.41 -5.02 0.60
N ASP A 230 -8.15 -3.83 1.14
CA ASP A 230 -6.89 -3.50 1.83
C ASP A 230 -6.67 -4.30 3.11
N ILE A 231 -7.75 -4.58 3.85
CA ILE A 231 -7.72 -5.40 5.07
C ILE A 231 -7.43 -6.85 4.70
N LEU A 232 -8.21 -7.40 3.76
CA LEU A 232 -8.15 -8.82 3.42
C LEU A 232 -6.86 -9.20 2.69
N VAL A 233 -6.34 -8.31 1.84
CA VAL A 233 -5.19 -8.63 1.00
C VAL A 233 -3.90 -8.75 1.81
N ALA A 234 -3.79 -8.07 2.95
CA ALA A 234 -2.60 -8.11 3.79
C ALA A 234 -2.27 -9.53 4.30
N PRO A 235 -3.14 -10.21 5.08
CA PRO A 235 -2.87 -11.57 5.52
C PRO A 235 -2.82 -12.57 4.35
N ILE A 236 -3.59 -12.36 3.27
CA ILE A 236 -3.55 -13.27 2.11
C ILE A 236 -2.20 -13.20 1.40
N MET A 237 -1.65 -12.02 1.15
CA MET A 237 -0.34 -11.87 0.51
C MET A 237 0.79 -12.34 1.43
N THR A 238 0.68 -12.10 2.74
CA THR A 238 1.64 -12.64 3.71
C THR A 238 1.62 -14.18 3.72
N ALA A 239 0.43 -14.80 3.72
CA ALA A 239 0.29 -16.25 3.62
C ALA A 239 0.86 -16.80 2.31
N LEU A 240 0.56 -16.13 1.19
CA LEU A 240 1.07 -16.51 -0.13
C LEU A 240 2.59 -16.45 -0.17
N PHE A 241 3.18 -15.34 0.26
CA PHE A 241 4.63 -15.18 0.33
C PHE A 241 5.28 -16.26 1.21
N ALA A 242 4.72 -16.49 2.41
CA ALA A 242 5.18 -17.51 3.33
C ALA A 242 5.11 -18.94 2.76
N THR A 243 4.05 -19.24 2.01
CA THR A 243 3.86 -20.52 1.30
C THR A 243 4.89 -20.71 0.19
N LEU A 244 5.15 -19.67 -0.61
CA LEU A 244 6.11 -19.74 -1.70
C LEU A 244 7.56 -19.87 -1.20
N THR A 245 7.91 -19.21 -0.10
CA THR A 245 9.27 -19.18 0.48
C THR A 245 9.53 -20.26 1.53
N HIS A 246 8.52 -21.07 1.88
CA HIS A 246 8.59 -22.05 2.98
C HIS A 246 9.01 -21.42 4.31
N SER A 247 8.54 -20.21 4.61
CA SER A 247 9.04 -19.42 5.75
C SER A 247 8.80 -20.07 7.13
N GLN A 248 7.78 -20.91 7.25
CA GLN A 248 7.49 -21.74 8.43
C GLN A 248 7.05 -23.13 7.96
N SER A 249 7.20 -24.12 8.83
CA SER A 249 6.85 -25.53 8.54
C SER A 249 5.43 -25.72 7.99
N VAL A 250 4.42 -25.09 8.60
CA VAL A 250 3.02 -25.16 8.16
C VAL A 250 2.83 -24.69 6.71
N TRP A 251 3.53 -23.62 6.32
CA TRP A 251 3.44 -23.05 4.98
C TRP A 251 4.15 -23.89 3.93
N ARG A 252 5.28 -24.52 4.30
CA ARG A 252 5.94 -25.52 3.46
C ARG A 252 5.00 -26.69 3.18
N ASP A 253 4.39 -27.25 4.21
CA ASP A 253 3.51 -28.40 4.08
C ASP A 253 2.27 -28.04 3.23
N ALA A 254 1.74 -26.82 3.38
CA ALA A 254 0.68 -26.29 2.52
C ALA A 254 1.11 -26.16 1.04
N HIS A 255 2.33 -25.71 0.76
CA HIS A 255 2.86 -25.63 -0.60
C HIS A 255 3.00 -27.03 -1.23
N ILE A 256 3.54 -28.00 -0.49
CA ILE A 256 3.66 -29.40 -0.94
C ILE A 256 2.28 -29.99 -1.25
N GLN A 257 1.31 -29.81 -0.35
CA GLN A 257 -0.07 -30.29 -0.57
C GLN A 257 -0.70 -29.61 -1.79
N ALA A 258 -0.61 -28.30 -1.92
CA ALA A 258 -1.16 -27.56 -3.05
C ALA A 258 -0.58 -28.04 -4.39
N THR A 259 0.74 -28.22 -4.47
CA THR A 259 1.39 -28.73 -5.69
C THR A 259 0.98 -30.17 -6.02
N SER A 260 0.80 -31.02 -5.01
CA SER A 260 0.35 -32.40 -5.21
C SER A 260 -1.07 -32.48 -5.80
N TYR A 261 -1.99 -31.60 -5.39
CA TYR A 261 -3.37 -31.60 -5.88
C TYR A 261 -3.52 -31.09 -7.30
N MET A 262 -2.69 -30.12 -7.72
CA MET A 262 -2.85 -29.51 -9.03
C MET A 262 -2.40 -30.41 -10.19
N GLY A 263 -1.87 -31.62 -9.92
CA GLY A 263 -1.43 -32.58 -10.94
C GLY A 263 -0.25 -32.11 -11.78
N TYR A 264 0.18 -30.86 -11.59
CA TYR A 264 1.47 -30.37 -12.02
C TYR A 264 2.50 -31.03 -11.12
N GLY A 265 3.15 -32.09 -11.65
CA GLY A 265 4.52 -32.40 -11.24
C GLY A 265 5.30 -31.09 -11.11
N PRO A 266 6.22 -31.00 -10.14
CA PRO A 266 6.66 -29.75 -9.51
C PRO A 266 6.79 -28.69 -10.58
N LEU A 267 6.16 -27.51 -10.39
CA LEU A 267 6.25 -26.34 -11.26
C LEU A 267 7.72 -26.09 -11.66
N LYS A 268 8.22 -26.89 -12.60
CA LYS A 268 9.52 -26.85 -13.26
C LYS A 268 9.39 -25.80 -14.34
N GLY A 269 8.89 -24.63 -13.96
CA GLY A 269 9.35 -23.44 -14.63
C GLY A 269 10.85 -23.35 -14.37
N ASN A 270 11.60 -22.81 -15.32
CA ASN A 270 13.01 -22.45 -15.15
C ASN A 270 13.19 -21.32 -14.10
N PHE A 271 12.42 -21.33 -13.01
CA PHE A 271 12.66 -20.51 -11.85
C PHE A 271 13.92 -21.06 -11.20
N THR A 272 14.93 -20.21 -11.13
CA THR A 272 16.19 -20.45 -10.44
C THR A 272 15.91 -20.74 -8.97
N THR A 273 15.68 -22.01 -8.65
CA THR A 273 15.62 -22.47 -7.27
C THR A 273 17.04 -22.36 -6.71
N THR A 274 17.20 -21.60 -5.63
CA THR A 274 18.52 -21.18 -5.11
C THR A 274 19.29 -22.28 -4.40
N ASN A 275 18.81 -23.53 -4.41
CA ASN A 275 19.43 -24.62 -3.67
C ASN A 275 19.50 -25.93 -4.46
N GLU A 276 20.62 -26.16 -5.16
CA GLU A 276 21.00 -27.51 -5.65
C GLU A 276 21.16 -28.53 -4.51
N LYS A 277 21.29 -28.07 -3.26
CA LYS A 277 21.57 -28.88 -2.06
C LYS A 277 20.42 -29.77 -1.58
N TYR A 278 19.20 -29.59 -2.09
CA TYR A 278 18.05 -30.45 -1.76
C TYR A 278 17.83 -31.59 -2.75
N SER A 279 18.75 -31.79 -3.71
CA SER A 279 18.73 -32.91 -4.65
C SER A 279 19.23 -34.23 -4.01
N GLY A 280 18.74 -34.52 -2.80
CA GLY A 280 18.90 -35.84 -2.18
C GLY A 280 17.94 -36.82 -2.85
N ALA A 281 18.49 -37.82 -3.51
CA ALA A 281 17.76 -38.80 -4.30
C ALA A 281 16.50 -39.35 -3.57
N GLY A 282 15.32 -39.09 -4.13
CA GLY A 282 14.10 -39.85 -3.84
C GLY A 282 12.89 -39.09 -3.28
N THR A 283 13.00 -37.80 -2.94
CA THR A 283 11.85 -37.00 -2.50
C THR A 283 11.50 -35.94 -3.56
N THR A 284 10.26 -35.96 -4.03
CA THR A 284 9.69 -34.97 -4.96
C THR A 284 9.33 -33.68 -4.21
N ASP A 285 10.23 -33.19 -3.37
CA ASP A 285 9.98 -31.98 -2.58
C ASP A 285 10.13 -30.76 -3.51
N SER A 286 9.04 -29.99 -3.65
CA SER A 286 9.07 -28.73 -4.39
C SER A 286 9.99 -27.76 -3.67
N ALA A 287 11.04 -27.27 -4.34
CA ALA A 287 11.95 -26.31 -3.73
C ALA A 287 11.24 -24.97 -3.45
N PRO A 288 11.61 -24.25 -2.38
CA PRO A 288 11.10 -22.91 -2.12
C PRO A 288 11.50 -21.94 -3.24
N PHE A 289 10.64 -20.97 -3.51
CA PHE A 289 10.98 -19.82 -4.33
C PHE A 289 11.95 -18.93 -3.57
N ASP A 290 12.84 -18.24 -4.29
CA ASP A 290 13.60 -17.14 -3.72
C ASP A 290 12.66 -15.97 -3.35
N ASP A 291 13.06 -15.18 -2.36
CA ASP A 291 12.27 -14.07 -1.83
C ASP A 291 11.91 -13.03 -2.89
N GLU A 292 12.77 -12.81 -3.90
CA GLU A 292 12.52 -11.82 -4.94
C GLU A 292 11.41 -12.28 -5.89
N SER A 293 11.48 -13.53 -6.35
CA SER A 293 10.44 -14.16 -7.17
C SER A 293 9.12 -14.24 -6.43
N ALA A 294 9.11 -14.67 -5.16
CA ALA A 294 7.89 -14.75 -4.35
C ALA A 294 7.26 -13.36 -4.15
N ARG A 295 8.07 -12.33 -3.87
CA ARG A 295 7.61 -10.94 -3.76
C ARG A 295 7.07 -10.41 -5.09
N ALA A 296 7.72 -10.72 -6.21
CA ALA A 296 7.27 -10.31 -7.55
C ALA A 296 5.89 -10.90 -7.88
N ILE A 297 5.66 -12.17 -7.55
CA ILE A 297 4.34 -12.81 -7.71
C ILE A 297 3.28 -12.09 -6.87
N CYS A 298 3.57 -11.82 -5.59
CA CYS A 298 2.64 -11.09 -4.72
C CYS A 298 2.34 -9.69 -5.27
N ALA A 299 3.35 -8.99 -5.78
CA ALA A 299 3.20 -7.66 -6.36
C ALA A 299 2.32 -7.66 -7.61
N MET A 300 2.48 -8.64 -8.51
CA MET A 300 1.62 -8.75 -9.69
C MET A 300 0.15 -8.94 -9.33
N ILE A 301 -0.14 -9.77 -8.32
CA ILE A 301 -1.50 -9.98 -7.84
C ILE A 301 -2.05 -8.68 -7.24
N LEU A 302 -1.27 -8.00 -6.40
CA LEU A 302 -1.63 -6.70 -5.84
C LEU A 302 -1.86 -5.63 -6.90
N MET A 303 -1.02 -5.56 -7.93
CA MET A 303 -1.19 -4.62 -9.05
C MET A 303 -2.53 -4.84 -9.74
N GLY A 304 -2.92 -6.09 -10.00
CA GLY A 304 -4.21 -6.42 -10.57
C GLY A 304 -5.38 -6.00 -9.67
N LEU A 305 -5.31 -6.36 -8.39
CA LEU A 305 -6.34 -6.05 -7.39
C LEU A 305 -6.51 -4.53 -7.18
N PHE A 306 -5.41 -3.79 -7.01
CA PHE A 306 -5.44 -2.35 -6.77
C PHE A 306 -5.82 -1.56 -8.03
N SER A 307 -5.36 -1.99 -9.21
CA SER A 307 -5.79 -1.41 -10.48
C SER A 307 -7.29 -1.63 -10.72
N GLY A 308 -7.78 -2.85 -10.45
CA GLY A 308 -9.21 -3.17 -10.52
C GLY A 308 -10.06 -2.29 -9.59
N ARG A 309 -9.58 -2.06 -8.36
CA ARG A 309 -10.20 -1.12 -7.42
C ARG A 309 -10.19 0.32 -7.95
N ALA A 310 -9.05 0.80 -8.46
CA ALA A 310 -8.96 2.15 -9.03
C ALA A 310 -9.91 2.33 -10.21
N LEU A 311 -9.99 1.34 -11.11
CA LEU A 311 -10.95 1.31 -12.20
C LEU A 311 -12.38 1.41 -11.68
N LYS A 312 -12.76 0.57 -10.70
CA LYS A 312 -14.09 0.58 -10.10
C LYS A 312 -14.45 1.94 -9.48
N ASN A 313 -13.51 2.58 -8.77
CA ASN A 313 -13.77 3.81 -8.03
C ASN A 313 -13.80 5.07 -8.92
N PHE A 314 -13.10 5.09 -10.06
CA PHE A 314 -12.91 6.29 -10.88
C PHE A 314 -13.51 6.19 -12.29
N GLY A 315 -14.60 5.43 -12.47
CA GLY A 315 -15.43 5.48 -13.68
C GLY A 315 -15.51 4.19 -14.51
N GLY A 316 -14.97 3.08 -13.98
CA GLY A 316 -15.10 1.74 -14.53
C GLY A 316 -14.44 1.52 -15.89
N MET A 317 -14.81 0.40 -16.52
CA MET A 317 -14.38 0.06 -17.88
C MET A 317 -14.68 1.14 -18.93
N PRO A 318 -15.80 1.88 -18.89
CA PRO A 318 -16.06 2.97 -19.84
C PRO A 318 -15.08 4.14 -19.72
N ALA A 319 -14.63 4.49 -18.50
CA ALA A 319 -13.59 5.51 -18.33
C ALA A 319 -12.23 5.03 -18.83
N PHE A 320 -11.89 3.76 -18.58
CA PHE A 320 -10.67 3.14 -19.08
C PHE A 320 -10.64 3.05 -20.60
N ALA A 321 -11.72 2.57 -21.24
CA ALA A 321 -11.84 2.48 -22.70
C ALA A 321 -11.67 3.85 -23.37
N ARG A 322 -12.20 4.92 -22.77
CA ARG A 322 -11.96 6.30 -23.24
C ARG A 322 -10.51 6.73 -23.08
N MET A 323 -9.85 6.37 -21.97
CA MET A 323 -8.46 6.71 -21.72
C MET A 323 -7.50 6.08 -22.75
N ILE A 324 -7.75 4.82 -23.13
CA ILE A 324 -6.93 4.10 -24.13
C ILE A 324 -7.34 4.38 -25.58
N GLY A 325 -8.23 5.37 -25.81
CA GLY A 325 -8.66 5.75 -27.15
C GLY A 325 -9.61 4.77 -27.84
N MET A 326 -10.13 3.77 -27.14
CA MET A 326 -11.10 2.79 -27.68
C MET A 326 -12.56 3.28 -27.60
N GLY A 327 -12.80 4.45 -27.02
CA GLY A 327 -14.13 4.95 -26.64
C GLY A 327 -14.78 6.00 -27.56
N SER A 328 -14.41 6.07 -28.85
CA SER A 328 -15.13 6.91 -29.82
C SER A 328 -16.03 6.05 -30.69
N THR A 329 -17.32 5.95 -30.37
CA THR A 329 -18.48 5.86 -31.30
C THR A 329 -19.75 5.62 -30.48
N GLN A 330 -20.81 6.39 -30.76
CA GLN A 330 -22.17 6.33 -30.17
C GLN A 330 -22.47 7.31 -29.02
N GLN A 331 -22.34 8.60 -29.29
CA GLN A 331 -23.21 9.61 -28.68
C GLN A 331 -23.84 10.55 -29.73
N LYS A 332 -24.04 10.05 -30.96
CA LYS A 332 -24.92 10.66 -31.97
C LYS A 332 -26.04 9.68 -32.25
N LEU A 333 -27.21 9.88 -31.62
CA LEU A 333 -28.56 9.47 -32.05
C LEU A 333 -29.50 9.37 -30.83
N LYS A 334 -29.84 10.51 -30.20
CA LYS A 334 -31.12 10.72 -29.49
C LYS A 334 -31.44 12.21 -29.45
N THR A 335 -31.63 12.79 -30.64
CA THR A 335 -32.40 14.02 -30.85
C THR A 335 -32.87 14.00 -32.30
N GLN A 336 -33.95 13.27 -32.55
CA GLN A 336 -35.04 13.62 -33.47
C GLN A 336 -36.30 12.96 -32.93
#